data_AF-A0A0D2EE24-F1
#
_entry.id   AF-A0A0D2EE24-F1
#
_cell.length_a   1.000
_cell.length_b   1.000
_cell.length_c   1.000
_cell.angle_alpha   90.00
_cell.angle_beta   90.00
_cell.angle_gamma   90.00
#
_symmetry.space_group_name_H-M   'P 1'
#
loop_
_entity.id
_entity.type
_entity.pdbx_description
1 polymer ?
#
loop_
_entity_poly.entity_id
_entity_poly.type
_entity_poly.pdbx_seq_one_letter_code
_entity_poly.pdbx_strand_id
1 'polypeptide(L)'
;MTLWARSLLCFGLTFVAINGQAIDLGTAAPFAVLGASGVTNTGSSIINGDLGIYPGTSITGFPPGIINGVVHNNDAVAQIAQEDAATAYTVAAGLAYSPANDLTGQDLGGMTLVHGVYHYDSSAGLTGTLTLDGEDNPDSVFVFQIGSTLITGTGSAVALINGAQACNVFWQHWLRLRSILEK
;
A
#
# COMPACT_ATOMS: atom_id res chain seq x y z
N MET A 1 -23.13 15.65 -52.88
CA MET A 1 -24.53 16.02 -52.58
C MET A 1 -24.96 15.29 -51.32
N THR A 2 -25.31 16.08 -50.32
CA THR A 2 -25.83 15.75 -48.98
C THR A 2 -27.08 14.83 -48.98
N LEU A 3 -27.17 13.85 -48.06
CA LEU A 3 -28.14 13.85 -46.92
C LEU A 3 -27.94 12.60 -46.01
N TRP A 4 -27.35 12.69 -44.80
CA TRP A 4 -27.91 12.78 -43.42
C TRP A 4 -28.36 11.47 -42.75
N ALA A 5 -27.72 11.12 -41.61
CA ALA A 5 -28.26 10.18 -40.62
C ALA A 5 -27.93 10.61 -39.18
N ARG A 6 -28.92 11.30 -38.59
CA ARG A 6 -29.41 11.29 -37.19
C ARG A 6 -28.45 11.00 -36.03
N SER A 7 -28.36 12.00 -35.14
CA SER A 7 -27.95 11.90 -33.74
C SER A 7 -28.72 10.83 -32.95
N LEU A 8 -28.00 10.13 -32.08
CA LEU A 8 -28.45 9.79 -30.73
C LEU A 8 -27.25 9.88 -29.78
N LEU A 9 -27.22 10.93 -28.96
CA LEU A 9 -26.34 11.01 -27.79
C LEU A 9 -26.86 9.96 -26.78
N CYS A 10 -26.06 8.94 -26.49
CA CYS A 10 -26.18 8.22 -25.23
C CYS A 10 -24.88 8.47 -24.48
N PHE A 11 -24.98 9.26 -23.41
CA PHE A 11 -23.90 9.52 -22.46
C PHE A 11 -23.66 8.21 -21.68
N GLY A 12 -22.97 7.27 -22.31
CA GLY A 12 -22.46 6.09 -21.63
C GLY A 12 -21.22 6.52 -20.87
N LEU A 13 -21.36 6.76 -19.56
CA LEU A 13 -20.24 6.64 -18.64
C LEU A 13 -19.54 5.32 -18.98
N THR A 14 -18.37 5.40 -19.63
CA THR A 14 -17.44 4.29 -19.57
C THR A 14 -16.98 4.24 -18.12
N PHE A 15 -17.50 3.28 -17.36
CA PHE A 15 -16.81 2.78 -16.18
C PHE A 15 -15.37 2.54 -16.61
N VAL A 16 -14.43 3.24 -15.99
CA VAL A 16 -13.05 2.78 -15.98
C VAL A 16 -13.10 1.51 -15.13
N ALA A 17 -13.14 0.36 -15.78
CA ALA A 17 -12.75 -0.88 -15.12
C ALA A 17 -11.27 -0.72 -14.80
N ILE A 18 -10.94 -0.42 -13.55
CA ILE A 18 -9.59 -0.62 -13.04
C ILE A 18 -9.46 -2.15 -12.93
N ASN A 19 -9.13 -2.81 -14.04
CA ASN A 19 -8.67 -4.18 -13.97
C ASN A 19 -7.37 -4.17 -13.15
N GLY A 20 -7.50 -4.42 -11.84
CA GLY A 20 -6.74 -5.45 -11.11
C GLY A 20 -5.25 -5.59 -11.35
N GLN A 21 -4.54 -4.55 -11.81
CA GLN A 21 -3.08 -4.60 -11.80
C GLN A 21 -2.64 -4.17 -10.41
N ALA A 22 -2.43 -5.18 -9.55
CA ALA A 22 -1.78 -5.00 -8.26
C ALA A 22 -0.51 -4.17 -8.45
N ILE A 23 -0.20 -3.32 -7.47
CA ILE A 23 0.95 -2.43 -7.53
C ILE A 23 2.20 -3.28 -7.60
N ASP A 24 2.96 -3.14 -8.69
CA ASP A 24 4.18 -3.90 -8.89
C ASP A 24 5.27 -3.41 -7.92
N LEU A 25 5.65 -4.29 -7.00
CA LEU A 25 6.70 -4.04 -6.01
C LEU A 25 8.10 -4.29 -6.58
N GLY A 26 8.22 -4.82 -7.80
CA GLY A 26 9.50 -5.17 -8.41
C GLY A 26 10.35 -6.05 -7.50
N THR A 27 11.61 -5.66 -7.32
CA THR A 27 12.56 -6.37 -6.45
C THR A 27 12.29 -6.16 -4.96
N ALA A 28 11.36 -5.30 -4.56
CA ALA A 28 10.92 -5.16 -3.17
C ALA A 28 9.96 -6.27 -2.73
N ALA A 29 9.33 -7.00 -3.67
CA ALA A 29 8.35 -8.05 -3.37
C ALA A 29 8.80 -9.15 -2.36
N PRO A 30 10.05 -9.68 -2.39
CA PRO A 30 10.49 -10.68 -1.42
C PRO A 30 10.84 -10.12 -0.03
N PHE A 31 10.93 -8.79 0.11
CA PHE A 31 11.29 -8.14 1.37
C PHE A 31 10.08 -8.06 2.30
N ALA A 32 10.20 -8.66 3.47
CA ALA A 32 9.22 -8.46 4.55
C ALA A 32 9.48 -7.15 5.31
N VAL A 33 10.73 -6.67 5.33
CA VAL A 33 11.11 -5.37 5.90
C VAL A 33 12.15 -4.72 5.01
N LEU A 34 11.90 -3.47 4.59
CA LEU A 34 12.85 -2.66 3.84
C LEU A 34 12.99 -1.28 4.51
N GLY A 35 14.12 -1.03 5.17
CA GLY A 35 14.39 0.19 5.92
C GLY A 35 15.30 1.17 5.16
N ALA A 36 15.10 2.47 5.37
CA ALA A 36 15.99 3.49 4.78
C ALA A 36 17.13 3.90 5.73
N SER A 37 16.79 4.33 6.96
CA SER A 37 17.75 4.86 7.94
C SER A 37 18.18 3.84 8.99
N GLY A 38 17.29 2.91 9.34
CA GLY A 38 17.52 1.91 10.37
C GLY A 38 16.36 0.92 10.48
N VAL A 39 16.65 -0.29 10.96
CA VAL A 39 15.66 -1.27 11.38
C VAL A 39 15.93 -1.61 12.85
N THR A 40 14.93 -1.40 13.70
CA THR A 40 15.03 -1.65 15.15
C THR A 40 13.91 -2.57 15.57
N ASN A 41 14.24 -3.66 16.24
CA ASN A 41 13.29 -4.59 16.83
C ASN A 41 13.41 -4.61 18.35
N THR A 42 12.28 -4.80 19.02
CA THR A 42 12.20 -5.07 20.46
C THR A 42 11.36 -6.32 20.68
N GLY A 43 11.85 -7.27 21.48
CA GLY A 43 11.16 -8.54 21.73
C GLY A 43 11.28 -9.57 20.61
N SER A 44 10.52 -10.66 20.73
CA SER A 44 10.67 -11.88 19.93
C SER A 44 9.89 -11.85 18.61
N SER A 45 10.17 -10.88 17.75
CA SER A 45 9.57 -10.79 16.41
C SER A 45 10.10 -11.87 15.48
N ILE A 46 9.27 -12.36 14.56
CA ILE A 46 9.66 -13.30 13.50
C ILE A 46 9.38 -12.64 12.15
N ILE A 47 10.42 -12.45 11.35
CA ILE A 47 10.32 -11.97 9.97
C ILE A 47 10.37 -13.19 9.05
N ASN A 48 9.33 -13.38 8.22
CA ASN A 48 9.28 -14.43 7.19
C ASN A 48 9.40 -13.77 5.81
N GLY A 49 10.63 -13.60 5.35
CA GLY A 49 11.00 -12.84 4.15
C GLY A 49 12.31 -12.10 4.35
N ASP A 50 12.78 -11.43 3.30
CA ASP A 50 14.08 -10.75 3.35
C ASP A 50 14.00 -9.46 4.18
N LEU A 51 15.12 -9.11 4.82
CA LEU A 51 15.30 -7.84 5.52
C LEU A 51 16.32 -7.01 4.76
N GLY A 52 15.91 -5.86 4.26
CA GLY A 52 16.75 -4.92 3.53
C GLY A 52 16.95 -3.61 4.29
N ILE A 53 18.12 -3.01 4.14
CA ILE A 53 18.35 -1.62 4.53
C ILE A 53 19.24 -0.91 3.51
N TYR A 54 18.82 0.27 3.05
CA TYR A 54 19.61 1.15 2.18
C TYR A 54 19.03 2.58 2.21
N PRO A 55 19.84 3.65 2.28
CA PRO A 55 21.32 3.68 2.34
C PRO A 55 21.89 3.52 3.75
N GLY A 56 21.03 3.39 4.77
CA GLY A 56 21.44 3.14 6.14
C GLY A 56 22.05 1.75 6.33
N THR A 57 22.63 1.53 7.51
CA THR A 57 23.31 0.26 7.85
C THR A 57 22.92 -0.31 9.22
N SER A 58 22.10 0.42 9.98
CA SER A 58 21.76 0.07 11.36
C SER A 58 20.61 -0.95 11.41
N ILE A 59 20.94 -2.18 11.80
CA ILE A 59 19.95 -3.22 12.13
C ILE A 59 20.20 -3.64 13.57
N THR A 60 19.19 -3.52 14.44
CA THR A 60 19.30 -3.83 15.87
C THR A 60 18.11 -4.64 16.38
N GLY A 61 18.31 -5.45 17.42
CA GLY A 61 17.26 -6.27 18.03
C GLY A 61 17.03 -7.65 17.41
N PHE A 62 17.97 -8.11 16.58
CA PHE A 62 18.00 -9.46 16.00
C PHE A 62 19.33 -10.12 16.35
N PRO A 63 19.45 -10.91 17.44
CA PRO A 63 18.40 -11.39 18.37
C PRO A 63 17.86 -10.36 19.41
N PRO A 64 16.72 -10.63 20.10
CA PRO A 64 15.94 -11.88 20.12
C PRO A 64 14.97 -12.05 18.95
N GLY A 65 14.83 -11.05 18.08
CA GLY A 65 14.11 -11.23 16.83
C GLY A 65 14.77 -12.29 15.94
N ILE A 66 13.96 -12.96 15.12
CA ILE A 66 14.38 -14.01 14.19
C ILE A 66 14.06 -13.54 12.77
N ILE A 67 14.99 -13.76 11.85
CA ILE A 67 14.83 -13.49 10.41
C ILE A 67 14.90 -14.83 9.68
N ASN A 68 13.79 -15.24 9.08
CA ASN A 68 13.66 -16.41 8.22
C ASN A 68 13.75 -15.96 6.75
N GLY A 69 14.88 -15.37 6.38
CA GLY A 69 15.17 -14.80 5.06
C GLY A 69 16.62 -14.31 4.96
N VAL A 70 16.97 -13.66 3.86
CA VAL A 70 18.28 -13.06 3.64
C VAL A 70 18.31 -11.63 4.18
N VAL A 71 19.44 -11.25 4.78
CA VAL A 71 19.69 -9.86 5.20
C VAL A 71 20.52 -9.15 4.15
N HIS A 72 19.94 -8.12 3.54
CA HIS A 72 20.58 -7.22 2.58
C HIS A 72 20.92 -5.88 3.26
N ASN A 73 22.17 -5.72 3.70
CA ASN A 73 22.61 -4.53 4.44
C ASN A 73 23.48 -3.62 3.58
N ASN A 74 22.88 -2.54 3.08
CA ASN A 74 23.51 -1.53 2.24
C ASN A 74 24.20 -2.12 1.00
N ASP A 75 23.55 -3.11 0.37
CA ASP A 75 24.01 -3.74 -0.86
C ASP A 75 23.16 -3.32 -2.07
N ALA A 76 23.55 -3.78 -3.26
CA ALA A 76 22.87 -3.44 -4.51
C ALA A 76 21.43 -3.98 -4.57
N VAL A 77 21.12 -5.08 -3.88
CA VAL A 77 19.77 -5.66 -3.87
C VAL A 77 18.84 -4.76 -3.04
N ALA A 78 19.27 -4.36 -1.84
CA ALA A 78 18.53 -3.41 -1.02
C ALA A 78 18.39 -2.03 -1.67
N GLN A 79 19.41 -1.58 -2.43
CA GLN A 79 19.32 -0.34 -3.20
C GLN A 79 18.21 -0.41 -4.26
N ILE A 80 18.25 -1.42 -5.13
CA ILE A 80 17.25 -1.53 -6.22
C ILE A 80 15.85 -1.75 -5.62
N ALA A 81 15.73 -2.52 -4.54
CA ALA A 81 14.47 -2.68 -3.83
C ALA A 81 13.92 -1.35 -3.28
N GLN A 82 14.77 -0.43 -2.81
CA GLN A 82 14.33 0.92 -2.39
C GLN A 82 13.83 1.75 -3.57
N GLU A 83 14.49 1.66 -4.72
CA GLU A 83 14.09 2.36 -5.95
C GLU A 83 12.74 1.83 -6.49
N ASP A 84 12.55 0.51 -6.47
CA ASP A 84 11.30 -0.14 -6.85
C ASP A 84 10.17 0.17 -5.85
N ALA A 85 10.45 0.14 -4.54
CA ALA A 85 9.48 0.51 -3.51
C ALA A 85 9.06 1.99 -3.63
N ALA A 86 9.99 2.88 -3.99
CA ALA A 86 9.67 4.28 -4.26
C ALA A 86 8.79 4.44 -5.51
N THR A 87 9.05 3.64 -6.54
CA THR A 87 8.22 3.61 -7.76
C THR A 87 6.81 3.11 -7.45
N ALA A 88 6.68 2.00 -6.73
CA ALA A 88 5.41 1.44 -6.27
C ALA A 88 4.63 2.44 -5.42
N TYR A 89 5.31 3.17 -4.53
CA TYR A 89 4.73 4.25 -3.74
C TYR A 89 4.15 5.36 -4.62
N THR A 90 4.91 5.83 -5.62
CA THR A 90 4.44 6.87 -6.55
C THR A 90 3.25 6.38 -7.38
N VAL A 91 3.25 5.12 -7.81
CA VAL A 91 2.09 4.50 -8.49
C VAL A 91 0.88 4.51 -7.55
N ALA A 92 1.02 4.00 -6.32
CA ALA A 92 -0.04 3.97 -5.32
C ALA A 92 -0.66 5.36 -5.08
N ALA A 93 0.18 6.38 -4.90
CA ALA A 93 -0.23 7.75 -4.64
C ALA A 93 -0.89 8.42 -5.86
N GLY A 94 -0.58 7.95 -7.08
CA GLY A 94 -1.12 8.49 -8.34
C GLY A 94 -2.42 7.84 -8.81
N LEU A 95 -2.89 6.77 -8.14
CA LEU A 95 -4.15 6.13 -8.51
C LEU A 95 -5.34 7.04 -8.27
N ALA A 96 -6.26 7.09 -9.23
CA ALA A 96 -7.51 7.83 -9.08
C ALA A 96 -8.44 7.13 -8.08
N TYR A 97 -9.13 7.91 -7.26
CA TYR A 97 -10.19 7.45 -6.36
C TYR A 97 -11.51 8.14 -6.67
N SER A 98 -12.62 7.50 -6.31
CA SER A 98 -13.95 8.12 -6.38
C SER A 98 -14.13 9.07 -5.20
N PRO A 99 -14.85 10.21 -5.34
CA PRO A 99 -15.19 11.07 -4.21
C PRO A 99 -15.92 10.36 -3.07
N ALA A 100 -16.62 9.25 -3.36
CA ALA A 100 -17.28 8.43 -2.33
C ALA A 100 -16.29 7.62 -1.47
N ASN A 101 -15.06 7.46 -1.92
CA ASN A 101 -13.97 6.77 -1.22
C ASN A 101 -13.01 7.75 -0.53
N ASP A 102 -13.33 9.05 -0.53
CA ASP A 102 -12.67 10.00 0.36
C ASP A 102 -13.23 9.80 1.78
N LEU A 103 -12.40 9.19 2.62
CA LEU A 103 -12.73 8.85 4.00
C LEU A 103 -12.10 9.83 4.98
N THR A 104 -11.67 11.00 4.52
CA THR A 104 -11.04 12.03 5.35
C THR A 104 -11.88 12.34 6.59
N GLY A 105 -11.27 12.19 7.77
CA GLY A 105 -11.93 12.40 9.07
C GLY A 105 -12.73 11.21 9.61
N GLN A 106 -12.75 10.07 8.92
CA GLN A 106 -13.42 8.84 9.37
C GLN A 106 -12.42 7.80 9.91
N ASP A 107 -12.82 7.05 10.93
CA ASP A 107 -12.06 5.91 11.43
C ASP A 107 -12.36 4.67 10.59
N LEU A 108 -11.33 3.91 10.20
CA LEU A 108 -11.46 2.67 9.42
C LEU A 108 -12.12 1.53 10.22
N GLY A 109 -12.13 1.63 11.54
CA GLY A 109 -12.70 0.66 12.46
C GLY A 109 -14.20 0.50 12.26
N GLY A 110 -14.63 -0.77 12.12
CA GLY A 110 -16.01 -1.14 11.89
C GLY A 110 -16.46 -1.04 10.43
N MET A 111 -15.62 -0.54 9.53
CA MET A 111 -15.94 -0.48 8.10
C MET A 111 -15.79 -1.85 7.45
N THR A 112 -16.64 -2.10 6.44
CA THR A 112 -16.44 -3.14 5.44
C THR A 112 -16.27 -2.47 4.09
N LEU A 113 -15.08 -2.62 3.51
CA LEU A 113 -14.68 -2.00 2.26
C LEU A 113 -14.51 -3.07 1.20
N VAL A 114 -14.94 -2.77 -0.03
CA VAL A 114 -14.74 -3.62 -1.20
C VAL A 114 -13.48 -3.17 -1.96
N HIS A 115 -13.13 -3.85 -3.05
CA HIS A 115 -11.99 -3.47 -3.87
C HIS A 115 -12.06 -1.99 -4.31
N GLY A 116 -10.94 -1.27 -4.23
CA GLY A 116 -10.90 0.15 -4.57
C GLY A 116 -9.73 0.93 -3.99
N VAL A 117 -9.67 2.20 -4.37
CA VAL A 117 -8.73 3.19 -3.85
C VAL A 117 -9.47 4.09 -2.86
N TYR A 118 -8.95 4.17 -1.63
CA TYR A 118 -9.48 4.91 -0.50
C TYR A 118 -8.53 6.04 -0.12
N HIS A 119 -9.07 7.25 0.06
CA HIS A 119 -8.27 8.44 0.21
C HIS A 119 -8.51 9.13 1.55
N TYR A 120 -7.42 9.69 2.09
CA TYR A 120 -7.39 10.56 3.25
C TYR A 120 -6.49 11.76 2.95
N ASP A 121 -7.02 12.98 2.98
CA ASP A 121 -6.24 14.22 2.88
C ASP A 121 -5.26 14.38 4.06
N SER A 122 -5.57 13.74 5.19
CA SER A 122 -4.84 13.87 6.45
C SER A 122 -4.48 12.50 7.06
N SER A 123 -4.57 12.37 8.38
CA SER A 123 -4.28 11.11 9.07
C SER A 123 -5.49 10.16 8.99
N ALA A 124 -5.20 8.86 8.94
CA ALA A 124 -6.21 7.81 9.07
C ALA A 124 -6.08 7.14 10.44
N GLY A 125 -7.21 6.84 11.08
CA GLY A 125 -7.30 6.04 12.29
C GLY A 125 -7.84 4.65 11.99
N LEU A 126 -7.34 3.63 12.68
CA LEU A 126 -7.92 2.29 12.69
C LEU A 126 -8.14 1.85 14.15
N THR A 127 -9.36 2.00 14.63
CA THR A 127 -9.78 1.60 15.98
C THR A 127 -10.75 0.42 15.90
N GLY A 128 -10.26 -0.79 16.18
CA GLY A 128 -11.05 -2.02 16.04
C GLY A 128 -10.77 -2.73 14.71
N THR A 129 -11.79 -3.36 14.12
CA THR A 129 -11.60 -4.20 12.92
C THR A 129 -12.04 -3.48 11.66
N LEU A 130 -11.14 -3.35 10.68
CA LEU A 130 -11.46 -3.06 9.29
C LEU A 130 -11.65 -4.38 8.55
N THR A 131 -12.75 -4.52 7.80
CA THR A 131 -13.00 -5.70 6.96
C THR A 131 -12.81 -5.34 5.50
N LEU A 132 -12.02 -6.13 4.78
CA LEU A 132 -11.81 -6.02 3.34
C LEU A 132 -12.50 -7.22 2.68
N ASP A 133 -13.53 -6.92 1.89
CA ASP A 133 -14.38 -7.89 1.21
C ASP A 133 -13.96 -7.99 -0.26
N GLY A 134 -13.43 -9.16 -0.64
CA GLY A 134 -13.01 -9.43 -1.99
C GLY A 134 -14.16 -9.65 -2.98
N GLU A 135 -15.41 -9.72 -2.51
CA GLU A 135 -16.61 -10.01 -3.33
C GLU A 135 -16.44 -11.28 -4.18
N ASP A 136 -15.86 -12.33 -3.58
CA ASP A 136 -15.50 -13.60 -4.20
C ASP A 136 -14.45 -13.50 -5.33
N ASN A 137 -13.77 -12.36 -5.44
CA ASN A 137 -12.69 -12.13 -6.39
C ASN A 137 -11.32 -12.13 -5.70
N PRO A 138 -10.45 -13.14 -5.97
CA PRO A 138 -9.10 -13.18 -5.40
C PRO A 138 -8.17 -12.07 -5.91
N ASP A 139 -8.48 -11.47 -7.05
CA ASP A 139 -7.70 -10.39 -7.65
C ASP A 139 -8.18 -9.00 -7.17
N SER A 140 -9.04 -8.95 -6.16
CA SER A 140 -9.51 -7.71 -5.53
C SER A 140 -8.35 -6.94 -4.89
N VAL A 141 -8.19 -5.69 -5.29
CA VAL A 141 -7.12 -4.78 -4.84
C VAL A 141 -7.68 -3.67 -3.95
N PHE A 142 -7.00 -3.39 -2.86
CA PHE A 142 -7.32 -2.34 -1.90
C PHE A 142 -6.11 -1.41 -1.77
N VAL A 143 -6.29 -0.12 -2.04
CA VAL A 143 -5.23 0.87 -1.90
C VAL A 143 -5.70 1.97 -0.96
N PHE A 144 -4.94 2.22 0.11
CA PHE A 144 -5.18 3.32 1.04
C PHE A 144 -4.13 4.40 0.80
N GLN A 145 -4.57 5.58 0.35
CA GLN A 145 -3.76 6.78 0.19
C GLN A 145 -3.99 7.68 1.40
N ILE A 146 -2.94 7.95 2.16
CA ILE A 146 -3.01 8.68 3.42
C ILE A 146 -2.02 9.85 3.36
N GLY A 147 -2.54 11.08 3.37
CA GLY A 147 -1.75 12.30 3.28
C GLY A 147 -0.78 12.52 4.44
N SER A 148 -0.98 11.83 5.56
CA SER A 148 -0.15 11.92 6.76
C SER A 148 0.16 10.53 7.37
N THR A 149 -0.32 10.27 8.59
CA THR A 149 -0.01 9.07 9.37
C THR A 149 -1.20 8.12 9.44
N LEU A 150 -0.94 6.81 9.39
CA LEU A 150 -1.87 5.78 9.84
C LEU A 150 -1.65 5.52 11.34
N ILE A 151 -2.71 5.59 12.13
CA ILE A 151 -2.67 5.32 13.58
C ILE A 151 -3.55 4.11 13.87
N THR A 152 -2.95 3.03 14.35
CA THR A 152 -3.67 1.82 14.74
C THR A 152 -3.86 1.78 16.26
N GLY A 153 -5.09 1.55 16.70
CA GLY A 153 -5.42 1.37 18.11
C GLY A 153 -5.00 0.00 18.65
N THR A 154 -4.87 -0.13 19.96
CA THR A 154 -4.59 -1.43 20.60
C THR A 154 -5.68 -2.45 20.24
N GLY A 155 -5.27 -3.61 19.73
CA GLY A 155 -6.20 -4.67 19.32
C GLY A 155 -6.91 -4.42 17.98
N SER A 156 -6.50 -3.41 17.21
CA SER A 156 -6.99 -3.23 15.86
C SER A 156 -6.62 -4.40 14.94
N ALA A 157 -7.46 -4.70 13.96
CA ALA A 157 -7.22 -5.74 12.98
C ALA A 157 -7.70 -5.35 11.58
N VAL A 158 -7.09 -5.97 10.56
CA VAL A 158 -7.59 -5.96 9.19
C VAL A 158 -8.02 -7.40 8.86
N ALA A 159 -9.31 -7.61 8.69
CA ALA A 159 -9.90 -8.90 8.35
C ALA A 159 -10.09 -9.00 6.83
N LEU A 160 -9.67 -10.10 6.24
CA LEU A 160 -9.83 -10.39 4.81
C LEU A 160 -10.90 -11.46 4.64
N ILE A 161 -11.94 -11.17 3.86
CA ILE A 161 -13.06 -12.09 3.60
C ILE A 161 -13.33 -12.23 2.09
N ASN A 162 -14.08 -13.27 1.73
CA ASN A 162 -14.59 -13.52 0.37
C ASN A 162 -13.53 -13.31 -0.73
N GLY A 163 -12.37 -13.95 -0.58
CA GLY A 163 -11.31 -13.90 -1.58
C GLY A 163 -10.29 -12.76 -1.43
N ALA A 164 -10.48 -11.78 -0.55
CA ALA A 164 -9.47 -10.75 -0.33
C ALA A 164 -8.12 -11.36 0.11
N GLN A 165 -7.02 -10.89 -0.50
CA GLN A 165 -5.66 -11.39 -0.24
C GLN A 165 -4.77 -10.28 0.30
N ALA A 166 -3.95 -10.59 1.29
CA ALA A 166 -3.03 -9.62 1.90
C ALA A 166 -2.04 -9.03 0.89
N CYS A 167 -1.63 -9.82 -0.11
CA CYS A 167 -0.75 -9.38 -1.20
C CYS A 167 -1.37 -8.28 -2.08
N ASN A 168 -2.68 -8.07 -2.02
CA ASN A 168 -3.41 -7.08 -2.80
C ASN A 168 -3.89 -5.89 -1.94
N VAL A 169 -3.36 -5.73 -0.72
CA VAL A 169 -3.66 -4.61 0.18
C VAL A 169 -2.44 -3.70 0.32
N PHE A 170 -2.58 -2.45 -0.13
CA PHE A 170 -1.50 -1.48 -0.18
C PHE A 170 -1.82 -0.28 0.71
N TRP A 171 -0.86 0.10 1.55
CA TRP A 171 -0.95 1.25 2.44
C TRP A 171 0.10 2.29 2.04
N GLN A 172 -0.32 3.28 1.28
CA GLN A 172 0.50 4.44 0.96
C GLN A 172 0.21 5.52 1.99
N HIS A 173 1.18 5.82 2.85
CA HIS A 173 1.11 6.96 3.76
C HIS A 173 2.37 7.79 3.65
N TRP A 174 2.37 9.05 4.07
CA TRP A 174 3.49 9.99 3.87
C TRP A 174 4.85 9.37 4.23
N LEU A 175 5.67 9.08 3.21
CA LEU A 175 7.07 8.73 3.37
C LEU A 175 7.84 10.06 3.53
N ARG A 176 8.59 10.23 4.62
CA ARG A 176 9.46 11.39 4.79
C ARG A 176 10.69 11.27 3.87
N LEU A 177 10.47 11.36 2.55
CA LEU A 177 11.49 11.69 1.55
C LEU A 177 11.87 13.16 1.74
N ARG A 178 12.61 13.47 2.79
CA ARG A 178 13.42 14.70 2.81
C ARG A 178 14.84 14.33 2.37
N SER A 179 15.24 14.93 1.25
CA SER A 179 16.61 15.04 0.70
C SER A 179 16.98 14.08 -0.42
N ILE A 180 16.55 14.35 -1.67
CA ILE A 180 17.41 14.16 -2.88
C ILE A 180 17.19 15.26 -3.96
N LEU A 181 16.68 16.47 -3.66
CA LEU A 181 16.65 17.56 -4.69
C LEU A 181 16.88 18.97 -4.12
N GLU A 182 17.77 19.10 -3.14
CA GLU A 182 18.39 20.41 -2.86
C GLU A 182 19.91 20.23 -2.75
N LYS A 183 20.56 20.09 -3.91
CA LYS A 183 21.82 20.74 -4.27
C LYS A 183 21.84 20.99 -5.77
#